data_AF-A0A7S9E168-F1
#
_entry.id   AF-A0A7S9E168-F1
#
_cell.length_a   1.000
_cell.length_b   1.000
_cell.length_c   1.000
_cell.angle_alpha   90.00
_cell.angle_beta   90.00
_cell.angle_gamma   90.00
#
_symmetry.space_group_name_H-M   'P 1'
#
loop_
_entity.id
_entity.type
_entity.pdbx_description
1 polymer ?
#
loop_
_entity_poly.entity_id
_entity_poly.type
_entity_poly.pdbx_seq_one_letter_code
_entity_poly.pdbx_strand_id
1 'polypeptide(L)'
;MAKSSTVTARNLTADLQGTAVERGQSAAAQRRQRRSVRRKLTLLQLRMPQRDPALIRLQHISSSELTSAVKVKQFAMSGAVSGALPLWLENNQWIIHDGWLRNDGPMTLRLDKDTADALVADNVSAGAAINWLRYMEISRSWTQINLDNLGVLTLKASINGTSRVDGKSSTVHLNYAHEENIFDLWRSLRFGDNLQAWLEQNATLPVRRCADGKTCKEPK
;
A
#
# COMPACT_ATOMS: atom_id res chain seq x y z
N MET A 1 -31.94 -12.86 0.88
CA MET A 1 -30.65 -13.52 1.22
C MET A 1 -29.60 -12.45 1.41
N ALA A 2 -29.05 -12.29 2.62
CA ALA A 2 -27.95 -11.36 2.87
C ALA A 2 -26.62 -12.00 2.41
N LYS A 3 -25.93 -11.41 1.43
CA LYS A 3 -24.58 -11.85 1.05
C LYS A 3 -23.57 -11.16 1.97
N SER A 4 -23.03 -11.91 2.93
CA SER A 4 -21.83 -11.51 3.66
C SER A 4 -20.61 -11.85 2.82
N SER A 5 -19.76 -10.88 2.52
CA SER A 5 -18.50 -11.10 1.82
C SER A 5 -17.35 -10.67 2.72
N THR A 6 -16.66 -11.65 3.31
CA THR A 6 -15.45 -11.41 4.10
C THR A 6 -14.26 -11.51 3.15
N VAL A 7 -13.51 -10.42 2.97
CA VAL A 7 -12.26 -10.43 2.20
C VAL A 7 -11.12 -10.53 3.21
N THR A 8 -10.47 -11.68 3.25
CA THR A 8 -9.34 -11.94 4.14
C THR A 8 -8.05 -11.78 3.35
N ALA A 9 -7.41 -10.61 3.46
CA ALA A 9 -5.99 -10.48 3.13
C ALA A 9 -5.19 -11.01 4.31
N ARG A 10 -4.11 -11.78 4.08
CA ARG A 10 -3.33 -12.40 5.17
C ARG A 10 -2.92 -11.30 6.19
N ASN A 11 -3.34 -11.46 7.44
CA ASN A 11 -3.19 -10.56 8.61
C ASN A 11 -4.09 -9.31 8.72
N LEU A 12 -5.02 -9.07 7.79
CA LEU A 12 -6.02 -7.99 7.89
C LEU A 12 -7.41 -8.58 7.65
N THR A 13 -8.20 -8.72 8.72
CA THR A 13 -9.60 -9.16 8.61
C THR A 13 -10.51 -7.95 8.49
N ALA A 14 -11.08 -7.74 7.31
CA ALA A 14 -12.15 -6.77 7.09
C ALA A 14 -13.49 -7.51 7.02
N ASP A 15 -14.34 -7.35 8.02
CA ASP A 15 -15.70 -7.91 8.00
C ASP A 15 -16.64 -6.88 7.34
N LEU A 16 -16.94 -7.10 6.06
CA LEU A 16 -17.87 -6.29 5.28
C LEU A 16 -19.23 -6.99 5.28
N GLN A 17 -20.08 -6.63 6.24
CA GLN A 17 -21.48 -7.04 6.26
C GLN A 17 -22.34 -5.90 5.71
N GLY A 18 -22.83 -6.07 4.48
CA GLY A 18 -23.78 -5.18 3.84
C GLY A 18 -24.98 -5.96 3.33
N THR A 19 -26.20 -5.47 3.59
CA THR A 19 -27.40 -5.96 2.92
C THR A 19 -27.56 -5.19 1.62
N ALA A 20 -27.45 -5.86 0.46
CA ALA A 20 -27.88 -5.29 -0.81
C ALA A 20 -29.39 -5.05 -0.72
N VAL A 21 -29.82 -3.79 -0.80
CA VAL A 21 -31.25 -3.41 -0.80
C VAL A 21 -31.57 -2.86 -2.18
N GLU A 22 -32.61 -3.41 -2.80
CA GLU A 22 -33.11 -2.95 -4.09
C GLU A 22 -33.55 -1.48 -4.02
N ARG A 23 -33.53 -0.80 -5.17
CA ARG A 23 -33.81 0.63 -5.33
C ARG A 23 -35.08 1.04 -4.56
N GLY A 24 -34.92 1.89 -3.54
CA GLY A 24 -36.02 2.57 -2.86
C GLY A 24 -36.12 2.38 -1.34
N GLN A 25 -35.29 1.55 -0.70
CA GLN A 25 -35.34 1.38 0.76
C GLN A 25 -33.94 1.53 1.41
N SER A 26 -33.87 2.27 2.51
CA SER A 26 -32.62 2.56 3.22
C SER A 26 -32.10 1.33 3.97
N ALA A 27 -30.93 0.82 3.58
CA ALA A 27 -30.22 -0.22 4.32
C ALA A 27 -29.46 0.39 5.51
N ALA A 28 -29.77 -0.03 6.73
CA ALA A 28 -28.99 0.30 7.92
C ALA A 28 -27.97 -0.82 8.22
N ALA A 29 -26.68 -0.56 8.00
CA ALA A 29 -25.62 -1.49 8.39
C ALA A 29 -25.50 -1.54 9.93
N GLN A 30 -25.73 -2.73 10.52
CA GLN A 30 -25.63 -2.94 11.97
C GLN A 30 -24.18 -3.21 12.40
N ARG A 31 -23.68 -2.41 13.35
CA ARG A 31 -22.38 -2.58 14.01
C ARG A 31 -22.40 -3.82 14.90
N ARG A 32 -21.57 -4.82 14.63
CA ARG A 32 -21.17 -5.82 15.64
C ARG A 32 -19.73 -5.56 16.08
N GLN A 33 -19.60 -5.02 17.29
CA GLN A 33 -18.32 -4.69 17.90
C GLN A 33 -17.78 -5.91 18.64
N ARG A 34 -16.94 -6.73 17.98
CA ARG A 34 -16.14 -7.73 18.70
C ARG A 34 -14.90 -7.06 19.27
N ARG A 35 -14.85 -6.99 20.61
CA ARG A 35 -13.75 -6.44 21.39
C ARG A 35 -12.58 -7.42 21.37
N SER A 36 -11.63 -7.18 20.47
CA SER A 36 -10.23 -7.59 20.65
C SER A 36 -9.35 -6.36 20.47
N VAL A 37 -8.41 -6.17 21.39
CA VAL A 37 -7.62 -4.96 21.56
C VAL A 37 -6.47 -4.94 20.55
N ARG A 38 -6.47 -4.01 19.59
CA ARG A 38 -5.39 -3.01 19.31
C ARG A 38 -5.30 -2.47 17.88
N ARG A 39 -5.96 -3.05 16.88
CA ARG A 39 -5.94 -2.55 15.49
C ARG A 39 -7.33 -2.66 14.89
N LYS A 40 -7.84 -1.59 14.27
CA LYS A 40 -9.22 -1.58 13.74
C LYS A 40 -9.26 -0.92 12.37
N LEU A 41 -9.73 -1.69 11.39
CA LEU A 41 -10.30 -1.15 10.17
C LEU A 41 -11.81 -1.13 10.35
N THR A 42 -12.47 0.02 10.11
CA THR A 42 -13.91 0.13 10.30
C THR A 42 -14.53 0.92 9.17
N LEU A 43 -15.50 0.32 8.47
CA LEU A 43 -16.34 1.02 7.52
C LEU A 43 -17.53 1.63 8.27
N LEU A 44 -17.63 2.96 8.26
CA LEU A 44 -18.72 3.69 8.88
C LEU A 44 -19.87 3.86 7.89
N GLN A 45 -20.65 2.79 7.74
CA GLN A 45 -21.88 2.71 6.93
C GLN A 45 -21.70 2.90 5.42
N LEU A 46 -22.35 2.04 4.65
CA LEU A 46 -22.52 2.15 3.20
C LEU A 46 -24.01 2.19 2.93
N ARG A 47 -24.52 3.30 2.39
CA ARG A 47 -25.94 3.49 2.06
C ARG A 47 -26.07 3.77 0.58
N MET A 48 -27.08 3.15 -0.06
CA MET A 48 -27.38 3.33 -1.48
C MET A 48 -28.80 3.90 -1.64
N PRO A 49 -29.06 4.81 -2.60
CA PRO A 49 -28.06 5.52 -3.42
C PRO A 49 -27.13 6.37 -2.54
N GLN A 50 -25.88 6.49 -2.95
CA GLN A 50 -24.82 7.06 -2.13
C GLN A 50 -24.93 8.58 -2.12
N ARG A 51 -25.40 9.14 -1.00
CA ARG A 51 -25.44 10.59 -0.76
C ARG A 51 -24.19 11.12 -0.06
N ASP A 52 -23.57 10.27 0.76
CA ASP A 52 -22.39 10.58 1.57
C ASP A 52 -21.30 9.53 1.32
N PRO A 53 -20.00 9.89 1.44
CA PRO A 53 -18.93 8.92 1.26
C PRO A 53 -18.98 7.85 2.35
N ALA A 54 -18.73 6.60 1.96
CA ALA A 54 -18.57 5.52 2.91
C ALA A 54 -17.19 5.64 3.56
N LEU A 55 -17.14 5.98 4.85
CA LEU A 55 -15.87 6.32 5.50
C LEU A 55 -15.15 5.08 6.02
N ILE A 56 -13.98 4.76 5.46
CA ILE A 56 -13.08 3.72 5.97
C ILE A 56 -12.15 4.36 7.00
N ARG A 57 -12.20 3.93 8.25
CA ARG A 57 -11.28 4.38 9.31
C ARG A 57 -10.24 3.33 9.60
N LEU A 58 -8.98 3.77 9.59
CA LEU A 58 -7.81 3.01 9.99
C LEU A 58 -7.41 3.50 11.39
N GLN A 59 -7.33 2.59 12.35
CA GLN A 59 -6.88 2.89 13.70
C GLN A 59 -5.71 2.00 14.09
N HIS A 60 -4.58 2.65 14.35
CA HIS A 60 -3.37 2.02 14.90
C HIS A 60 -2.86 0.85 14.05
N ILE A 61 -2.91 1.01 12.72
CA ILE A 61 -2.48 0.01 11.77
C ILE A 61 -0.96 -0.01 11.71
N SER A 62 -0.37 -1.21 11.76
CA SER A 62 1.08 -1.37 11.63
C SER A 62 1.52 -1.00 10.22
N SER A 63 2.39 0.00 10.08
CA SER A 63 2.94 0.38 8.78
C SER A 63 3.76 -0.76 8.17
N SER A 64 4.41 -1.58 8.99
CA SER A 64 5.19 -2.74 8.51
C SER A 64 4.31 -3.78 7.84
N GLU A 65 3.08 -3.98 8.34
CA GLU A 65 2.11 -4.88 7.71
C GLU A 65 1.64 -4.34 6.36
N LEU A 66 1.44 -3.02 6.26
CA LEU A 66 1.06 -2.35 5.02
C LEU A 66 2.18 -2.46 3.96
N THR A 67 3.43 -2.15 4.31
CA THR A 67 4.54 -2.21 3.36
C THR A 67 4.84 -3.63 2.90
N SER A 68 4.74 -4.62 3.79
CA SER A 68 4.95 -6.03 3.42
C SER A 68 3.85 -6.58 2.52
N ALA A 69 2.60 -6.12 2.68
CA ALA A 69 1.49 -6.51 1.80
C ALA A 69 1.69 -6.02 0.36
N VAL A 70 2.28 -4.83 0.19
CA VAL A 70 2.57 -4.23 -1.13
C VAL A 70 3.92 -4.71 -1.70
N LYS A 71 4.67 -5.55 -0.96
CA LYS A 71 5.99 -6.12 -1.35
C LYS A 71 7.00 -5.09 -1.85
N VAL A 72 6.96 -3.86 -1.32
CA VAL A 72 7.93 -2.85 -1.70
C VAL A 72 9.25 -3.16 -1.01
N LYS A 73 10.26 -3.60 -1.78
CA LYS A 73 11.59 -3.93 -1.24
C LYS A 73 12.44 -2.69 -0.96
N GLN A 74 12.10 -1.57 -1.57
CA GLN A 74 12.94 -0.37 -1.62
C GLN A 74 12.97 0.39 -0.29
N PHE A 75 11.90 0.30 0.51
CA PHE A 75 11.85 0.95 1.82
C PHE A 75 11.09 0.10 2.85
N ALA A 76 11.47 0.25 4.11
CA ALA A 76 10.82 -0.37 5.25
C ALA A 76 10.31 0.72 6.21
N MET A 77 9.05 0.60 6.63
CA MET A 77 8.44 1.51 7.60
C MET A 77 7.98 0.74 8.83
N SER A 78 8.23 1.28 10.02
CA SER A 78 7.72 0.74 11.27
C SER A 78 7.01 1.79 12.11
N GLY A 79 6.03 1.33 12.90
CA GLY A 79 5.17 2.15 13.76
C GLY A 79 3.71 2.08 13.35
N ALA A 80 2.87 2.84 14.04
CA ALA A 80 1.43 2.80 13.88
C ALA A 80 0.90 4.04 13.17
N VAL A 81 -0.03 3.82 12.24
CA VAL A 81 -0.73 4.89 11.52
C VAL A 81 -2.23 4.81 11.75
N SER A 82 -2.87 5.97 11.76
CA SER A 82 -4.32 6.12 11.71
C SER A 82 -4.71 7.01 10.54
N GLY A 83 -5.94 6.84 10.08
CA GLY A 83 -6.44 7.62 8.98
C GLY A 83 -7.91 7.41 8.70
N ALA A 84 -8.39 8.15 7.72
CA ALA A 84 -9.72 7.97 7.19
C ALA A 84 -9.70 8.14 5.67
N LEU A 85 -10.37 7.23 4.96
CA LEU A 85 -10.50 7.22 3.51
C LEU A 85 -12.00 7.31 3.18
N PRO A 86 -12.50 8.49 2.80
CA PRO A 86 -13.88 8.63 2.31
C PRO A 86 -14.00 7.96 0.94
N LEU A 87 -14.77 6.87 0.86
CA LEU A 87 -14.95 6.10 -0.37
C LEU A 87 -16.24 6.52 -1.08
N TRP A 88 -16.11 6.88 -2.35
CA TRP A 88 -17.19 7.22 -3.26
C TRP A 88 -17.28 6.13 -4.35
N LEU A 89 -18.43 5.47 -4.46
CA LEU A 89 -18.69 4.41 -5.43
C LEU A 89 -19.62 4.88 -6.57
N GLU A 90 -20.47 5.87 -6.32
CA GLU A 90 -21.41 6.43 -7.32
C GLU A 90 -21.00 7.83 -7.80
N ASN A 91 -19.83 8.33 -7.41
CA ASN A 91 -19.36 9.66 -7.80
C ASN A 91 -18.63 9.61 -9.15
N ASN A 92 -18.90 10.58 -10.02
CA ASN A 92 -18.36 10.65 -11.38
C ASN A 92 -16.94 11.23 -11.47
N GLN A 93 -16.33 11.63 -10.36
CA GLN A 93 -15.01 12.27 -10.33
C GLN A 93 -14.06 11.54 -9.38
N TRP A 94 -14.54 11.12 -8.21
CA TRP A 94 -13.68 10.61 -7.14
C TRP A 94 -14.06 9.20 -6.74
N ILE A 95 -13.05 8.38 -6.45
CA ILE A 95 -13.18 7.15 -5.65
C ILE A 95 -12.80 7.45 -4.21
N ILE A 96 -11.74 8.22 -3.99
CA ILE A 96 -11.36 8.75 -2.67
C ILE A 96 -11.12 10.25 -2.81
N HIS A 97 -11.74 11.04 -1.95
CA HIS A 97 -11.48 12.48 -1.88
C HIS A 97 -11.26 12.89 -0.43
N ASP A 98 -10.20 13.66 -0.18
CA ASP A 98 -9.77 14.11 1.14
C ASP A 98 -9.53 12.98 2.14
N GLY A 99 -9.00 11.86 1.63
CA GLY A 99 -8.43 10.83 2.46
C GLY A 99 -7.22 11.36 3.22
N TRP A 100 -7.00 10.87 4.44
CA TRP A 100 -5.82 11.25 5.21
C TRP A 100 -5.24 10.11 6.04
N LEU A 101 -3.93 10.18 6.27
CA LEU A 101 -3.18 9.32 7.18
C LEU A 101 -2.24 10.17 8.06
N ARG A 102 -1.97 9.68 9.26
CA ARG A 102 -0.99 10.25 10.20
C ARG A 102 -0.34 9.16 11.04
N ASN A 103 0.82 9.43 11.61
CA ASN A 103 1.41 8.58 12.63
C ASN A 103 0.69 8.76 13.99
N ASP A 104 0.51 7.65 14.72
CA ASP A 104 -0.05 7.65 16.08
C ASP A 104 1.02 7.63 17.18
N GLY A 105 2.30 7.61 16.79
CA GLY A 105 3.45 7.54 17.67
C GLY A 105 4.76 7.55 16.87
N PRO A 106 5.90 7.30 17.53
CA PRO A 106 7.19 7.23 16.85
C PRO A 106 7.15 6.22 15.69
N MET A 107 7.67 6.63 14.55
CA MET A 107 7.80 5.79 13.37
C MET A 107 9.26 5.78 12.91
N THR A 108 9.65 4.73 12.19
CA THR A 108 10.95 4.69 11.53
C THR A 108 10.76 4.45 10.04
N LEU A 109 11.48 5.20 9.21
CA LEU A 109 11.64 4.94 7.78
C LEU A 109 13.07 4.48 7.53
N ARG A 110 13.21 3.45 6.72
CA ARG A 110 14.49 2.94 6.25
C ARG A 110 14.44 2.77 4.75
N LEU A 111 15.43 3.29 4.04
CA LEU A 111 15.66 2.99 2.64
C LEU A 111 16.66 1.84 2.55
N ASP A 112 16.48 0.91 1.61
CA ASP A 112 17.49 -0.12 1.39
C ASP A 112 18.79 0.51 0.86
N LYS A 113 19.90 -0.21 1.05
CA LYS A 113 21.23 0.28 0.73
C LYS A 113 21.40 0.56 -0.76
N ASP A 114 20.91 -0.32 -1.63
CA ASP A 114 21.15 -0.22 -3.06
C ASP A 114 20.36 0.94 -3.66
N THR A 115 19.10 1.11 -3.26
CA THR A 115 18.28 2.28 -3.66
C THR A 115 18.89 3.58 -3.13
N ALA A 116 19.35 3.60 -1.88
CA ALA A 116 20.00 4.77 -1.32
C ALA A 116 21.31 5.13 -2.04
N ASP A 117 22.13 4.13 -2.36
CA ASP A 117 23.39 4.30 -3.08
C ASP A 117 23.14 4.80 -4.51
N ALA A 118 22.13 4.26 -5.20
CA ALA A 118 21.71 4.72 -6.52
C ALA A 118 21.24 6.18 -6.52
N LEU A 119 20.41 6.57 -5.55
CA LEU A 119 19.93 7.95 -5.43
C LEU A 119 21.07 8.94 -5.12
N VAL A 120 22.06 8.54 -4.31
CA VAL A 120 23.24 9.39 -4.02
C VAL A 120 24.14 9.52 -5.25
N ALA A 121 24.34 8.44 -6.00
CA ALA A 121 25.17 8.44 -7.20
C ALA A 121 24.60 9.34 -8.31
N ASP A 122 23.27 9.37 -8.45
CA ASP A 122 22.57 10.18 -9.46
C ASP A 122 22.61 11.68 -9.15
N ASN A 123 22.84 12.08 -7.91
CA ASN A 123 22.89 13.49 -7.52
C ASN A 123 23.92 13.78 -6.42
N VAL A 124 25.18 13.96 -6.84
CA VAL A 124 26.33 14.28 -5.97
C VAL A 124 26.08 15.54 -5.13
N SER A 125 25.34 16.52 -5.66
CA SER A 125 25.01 17.77 -4.95
C SER A 125 23.91 17.60 -3.88
N ALA A 126 23.01 16.63 -4.06
CA ALA A 126 21.98 16.27 -3.11
C ALA A 126 22.39 15.09 -2.19
N GLY A 127 23.61 14.55 -2.33
CA GLY A 127 24.07 13.35 -1.62
C GLY A 127 23.87 13.41 -0.10
N ALA A 128 24.11 14.56 0.53
CA ALA A 128 23.84 14.78 1.96
C ALA A 128 22.33 14.82 2.29
N ALA A 129 21.51 15.36 1.38
CA ALA A 129 20.05 15.37 1.49
C ALA A 129 19.42 14.00 1.15
N ILE A 130 20.10 13.11 0.45
CA ILE A 130 19.58 11.77 0.19
C ILE A 130 20.03 10.82 1.30
N ASN A 131 21.20 11.07 1.88
CA ASN A 131 21.72 10.28 3.00
C ASN A 131 20.76 10.25 4.20
N TRP A 132 20.01 11.33 4.44
CA TRP A 132 19.06 11.37 5.55
C TRP A 132 17.85 10.43 5.38
N LEU A 133 17.52 10.05 4.15
CA LEU A 133 16.43 9.11 3.86
C LEU A 133 16.78 7.65 4.18
N ARG A 134 18.08 7.33 4.32
CA ARG A 134 18.53 5.96 4.67
C ARG A 134 17.93 5.47 5.97
N TYR A 135 17.90 6.35 6.96
CA TYR A 135 17.30 6.09 8.26
C TYR A 135 16.72 7.38 8.83
N MET A 136 15.43 7.36 9.15
CA MET A 136 14.74 8.49 9.77
C MET A 136 13.85 8.00 10.90
N GLU A 137 13.99 8.63 12.06
CA GLU A 137 13.01 8.57 13.14
C GLU A 137 11.98 9.67 12.91
N ILE A 138 10.77 9.27 12.53
CA ILE A 138 9.65 10.16 12.22
C ILE A 138 8.89 10.45 13.52
N SER A 139 8.83 11.73 13.86
CA SER A 139 8.09 12.24 15.02
C SER A 139 6.65 12.60 14.65
N ARG A 140 6.43 13.15 13.45
CA ARG A 140 5.12 13.52 12.93
C ARG A 140 5.05 13.30 11.43
N SER A 141 3.95 12.72 10.97
CA SER A 141 3.61 12.65 9.56
C SER A 141 2.13 12.98 9.37
N TRP A 142 1.85 13.66 8.26
CA TRP A 142 0.51 13.86 7.73
C TRP A 142 0.54 13.57 6.24
N THR A 143 -0.48 12.88 5.74
CA THR A 143 -0.61 12.57 4.33
C THR A 143 -2.04 12.76 3.90
N GLN A 144 -2.25 13.50 2.81
CA GLN A 144 -3.53 13.58 2.10
C GLN A 144 -3.50 12.63 0.90
N ILE A 145 -4.62 11.96 0.65
CA ILE A 145 -4.79 10.92 -0.36
C ILE A 145 -6.06 11.22 -1.16
N ASN A 146 -5.93 11.37 -2.47
CA ASN A 146 -7.05 11.43 -3.39
C ASN A 146 -6.89 10.39 -4.49
N LEU A 147 -7.99 9.81 -4.93
CA LEU A 147 -8.06 8.87 -6.03
C LEU A 147 -9.26 9.25 -6.89
N ASP A 148 -9.00 9.58 -8.15
CA ASP A 148 -10.07 9.87 -9.10
C ASP A 148 -10.69 8.60 -9.70
N ASN A 149 -11.75 8.76 -10.49
CA ASN A 149 -12.44 7.67 -11.17
C ASN A 149 -11.68 7.09 -12.38
N LEU A 150 -10.60 7.73 -12.83
CA LEU A 150 -9.69 7.22 -13.86
C LEU A 150 -8.55 6.37 -13.28
N GLY A 151 -8.48 6.29 -11.95
CA GLY A 151 -7.46 5.55 -11.22
C GLY A 151 -6.20 6.35 -10.92
N VAL A 152 -6.20 7.67 -11.11
CA VAL A 152 -5.06 8.53 -10.74
C VAL A 152 -5.10 8.77 -9.24
N LEU A 153 -4.11 8.21 -8.54
CA LEU A 153 -3.84 8.41 -7.13
C LEU A 153 -2.88 9.58 -6.95
N THR A 154 -3.27 10.56 -6.14
CA THR A 154 -2.38 11.62 -5.68
C THR A 154 -2.16 11.54 -4.17
N LEU A 155 -0.91 11.68 -3.76
CA LEU A 155 -0.45 11.63 -2.38
C LEU A 155 0.34 12.89 -2.08
N LYS A 156 -0.01 13.61 -1.02
CA LYS A 156 0.74 14.76 -0.52
C LYS A 156 1.07 14.53 0.95
N ALA A 157 2.34 14.38 1.27
CA ALA A 157 2.82 14.10 2.62
C ALA A 157 3.73 15.21 3.15
N SER A 158 3.59 15.50 4.45
CA SER A 158 4.52 16.31 5.22
C SER A 158 5.02 15.48 6.40
N ILE A 159 6.34 15.30 6.48
CA ILE A 159 7.00 14.38 7.39
C ILE A 159 8.11 15.13 8.13
N ASN A 160 8.05 15.09 9.46
CA ASN A 160 9.04 15.67 10.34
C ASN A 160 9.73 14.58 11.13
N GLY A 161 11.05 14.60 11.14
CA GLY A 161 11.83 13.59 11.83
C GLY A 161 13.27 14.00 12.08
N THR A 162 14.03 13.07 12.60
CA THR A 162 15.46 13.17 12.77
C THR A 162 16.13 12.04 12.01
N SER A 163 17.12 12.37 11.20
CA SER A 163 17.98 11.38 10.59
C SER A 163 19.28 11.24 11.36
N ARG A 164 19.86 10.04 11.33
CA ARG A 164 21.19 9.76 11.86
C ARG A 164 22.05 9.16 10.76
N VAL A 165 23.10 9.88 10.38
CA VAL A 165 24.07 9.42 9.38
C VAL A 165 25.48 9.71 9.88
N ASP A 166 26.36 8.71 9.82
CA ASP A 166 27.76 8.80 10.24
C ASP A 166 27.94 9.41 11.66
N GLY A 167 27.05 9.03 12.58
CA GLY A 167 27.05 9.51 13.97
C GLY A 167 26.51 10.92 14.17
N LYS A 168 26.15 11.64 13.09
CA LYS A 168 25.56 12.99 13.16
C LYS A 168 24.04 12.89 13.05
N SER A 169 23.34 13.68 13.88
CA SER A 169 21.88 13.79 13.83
C SER A 169 21.48 15.09 13.14
N SER A 170 20.42 15.07 12.33
CA SER A 170 19.88 16.27 11.68
C SER A 170 18.36 16.23 11.64
N THR A 171 17.74 17.38 11.90
CA THR A 171 16.29 17.56 11.74
C THR A 171 15.94 17.58 10.26
N VAL A 172 14.90 16.86 9.90
CA VAL A 172 14.42 16.69 8.54
C VAL A 172 12.97 17.14 8.46
N HIS A 173 12.69 17.99 7.47
CA HIS A 173 11.35 18.37 7.04
C HIS A 173 11.18 17.93 5.58
N LEU A 174 10.45 16.85 5.37
CA LEU A 174 10.20 16.28 4.04
C LEU A 174 8.77 16.59 3.62
N ASN A 175 8.64 17.31 2.51
CA ASN A 175 7.38 17.45 1.79
C ASN A 175 7.46 16.61 0.52
N TYR A 176 6.58 15.62 0.41
CA TYR A 176 6.58 14.66 -0.68
C TYR A 176 5.25 14.72 -1.41
N ALA A 177 5.30 14.77 -2.74
CA ALA A 177 4.13 14.69 -3.61
C ALA A 177 4.36 13.55 -4.59
N HIS A 178 3.35 12.70 -4.75
CA HIS A 178 3.37 11.57 -5.68
C HIS A 178 2.07 11.50 -6.44
N GLU A 179 2.16 11.12 -7.71
CA GLU A 179 1.03 10.88 -8.58
C GLU A 179 1.29 9.60 -9.38
N GLU A 180 0.31 8.72 -9.42
CA GLU A 180 0.41 7.46 -10.14
C GLU A 180 -0.96 6.94 -10.55
N ASN A 181 -1.07 6.34 -11.74
CA ASN A 181 -2.27 5.62 -12.12
C ASN A 181 -2.25 4.21 -11.55
N ILE A 182 -3.00 3.99 -10.47
CA ILE A 182 -3.03 2.69 -9.78
C ILE A 182 -3.77 1.61 -10.58
N PHE A 183 -4.66 1.97 -11.51
CA PHE A 183 -5.31 1.00 -12.38
C PHE A 183 -4.33 0.43 -13.41
N ASP A 184 -3.48 1.30 -13.98
CA ASP A 184 -2.40 0.87 -14.86
C ASP A 184 -1.37 0.03 -14.11
N LEU A 185 -0.99 0.44 -12.89
CA LEU A 185 -0.10 -0.35 -12.04
C LEU A 185 -0.67 -1.74 -11.75
N TRP A 186 -1.93 -1.83 -11.29
CA TRP A 186 -2.56 -3.12 -11.01
C TRP A 186 -2.71 -3.99 -12.24
N ARG A 187 -3.03 -3.37 -13.38
CA ARG A 187 -3.07 -4.07 -14.66
C ARG A 187 -1.69 -4.62 -15.03
N SER A 188 -0.62 -3.84 -14.88
CA SER A 188 0.78 -4.26 -15.09
C SER A 188 1.20 -5.39 -14.15
N LEU A 189 0.90 -5.28 -12.84
CA LEU A 189 1.19 -6.33 -11.86
C LEU A 189 0.47 -7.64 -12.21
N ARG A 190 -0.82 -7.56 -12.56
CA ARG A 190 -1.58 -8.72 -13.05
C ARG A 190 -1.04 -9.26 -14.37
N PHE A 191 -0.51 -8.43 -15.25
CA PHE A 191 0.17 -8.90 -16.46
C PHE A 191 1.44 -9.68 -16.12
N GLY A 192 2.24 -9.23 -15.15
CA GLY A 192 3.41 -9.97 -14.67
C GLY A 192 3.03 -11.34 -14.10
N ASP A 193 2.02 -11.38 -13.23
CA ASP A 193 1.51 -12.63 -12.65
C ASP A 193 0.93 -13.57 -13.73
N ASN A 194 0.15 -13.02 -14.68
CA ASN A 194 -0.43 -13.79 -15.77
C ASN A 194 0.65 -14.31 -16.75
N LEU A 195 1.67 -13.52 -17.04
CA LEU A 195 2.78 -13.91 -17.91
C LEU A 195 3.61 -15.01 -17.24
N GLN A 196 3.90 -14.90 -15.94
CA GLN A 196 4.59 -15.94 -15.20
C GLN A 196 3.78 -17.24 -15.20
N ALA A 197 2.48 -17.18 -14.89
CA ALA A 197 1.61 -18.35 -14.92
C ALA A 197 1.51 -18.96 -16.32
N TRP A 198 1.45 -18.12 -17.37
CA TRP A 198 1.46 -18.57 -18.76
C TRP A 198 2.79 -19.23 -19.13
N LEU A 199 3.93 -18.65 -18.73
CA LEU A 199 5.26 -19.23 -18.93
C LEU A 199 5.40 -20.55 -18.19
N GLU A 200 4.97 -20.66 -16.94
CA GLU A 200 4.99 -21.91 -16.18
C GLU A 200 4.13 -23.01 -16.82
N GLN A 201 3.01 -22.63 -17.45
CA GLN A 201 2.12 -23.59 -18.12
C GLN A 201 2.57 -23.95 -19.54
N ASN A 202 3.23 -23.05 -20.27
CA ASN A 202 3.52 -23.22 -21.70
C ASN A 202 5.01 -23.38 -22.01
N ALA A 203 5.92 -22.96 -21.12
CA ALA A 203 7.33 -23.24 -21.25
C ALA A 203 7.58 -24.70 -20.82
N THR A 204 7.35 -25.62 -21.75
CA THR A 204 8.08 -26.88 -21.73
C THR A 204 9.53 -26.55 -22.02
N LEU A 205 10.32 -26.31 -20.97
CA LEU A 205 11.77 -26.29 -21.10
C LEU A 205 12.15 -27.62 -21.77
N PRO A 206 12.91 -27.61 -22.88
CA PRO A 206 13.35 -28.86 -23.49
C PRO A 206 14.19 -29.58 -22.45
N VAL A 207 13.63 -30.62 -21.85
CA VAL A 207 14.41 -31.61 -21.12
C VAL A 207 15.37 -32.12 -22.18
N ARG A 208 16.65 -31.76 -22.07
CA ARG A 208 17.71 -32.41 -22.84
C ARG A 208 17.69 -33.88 -22.43
N ARG A 209 16.88 -34.68 -23.12
CA ARG A 209 17.00 -36.13 -23.09
C ARG A 209 18.33 -36.40 -23.78
N CYS A 210 19.37 -36.67 -23.00
CA CYS A 210 20.54 -37.40 -23.52
C CYS A 210 19.97 -38.75 -23.98
N ALA A 211 19.58 -38.85 -25.26
CA ALA A 211 19.16 -40.08 -25.89
C ALA A 211 20.41 -40.84 -26.33
N ASP A 212 20.50 -42.08 -25.87
CA ASP A 212 21.39 -43.15 -26.31
C ASP A 212 22.89 -42.82 -26.40
N GLY A 213 23.57 -43.11 -25.29
CA GLY A 213 24.90 -43.73 -25.34
C GLY A 213 26.00 -42.92 -26.02
N LYS A 214 26.30 -41.71 -25.53
CA LYS A 214 27.68 -41.17 -25.44
C LYS A 214 27.68 -39.90 -24.57
N THR A 215 28.68 -39.84 -23.69
CA THR A 215 28.98 -38.85 -22.64
C THR A 215 28.53 -37.40 -22.90
N CYS A 216 27.60 -36.91 -22.07
CA CYS A 216 27.25 -35.49 -21.97
C CYS A 216 28.40 -34.77 -21.22
N LYS A 217 29.33 -34.13 -21.94
CA LYS A 217 30.39 -33.26 -21.36
C LYS A 217 29.84 -31.85 -21.13
N GLU A 218 30.06 -31.31 -19.93
CA GLU A 218 29.86 -29.88 -19.64
C GLU A 218 30.84 -29.01 -20.44
N PRO A 219 30.39 -27.88 -21.01
CA PRO A 219 31.29 -26.83 -21.44
C PRO A 219 31.86 -26.09 -20.21
N LYS A 220 33.18 -25.88 -20.22
CA LYS A 220 33.88 -24.95 -19.34
C LYS A 220 33.46 -23.51 -19.60
#